data_AF-A0A2S7NN60-F1
#
_entry.id   AF-A0A2S7NN60-F1
#
_cell.length_a   1.000
_cell.length_b   1.000
_cell.length_c   1.000
_cell.angle_alpha   90.00
_cell.angle_beta   90.00
_cell.angle_gamma   90.00
#
_symmetry.space_group_name_H-M   'P 1'
#
loop_
_entity.id
_entity.type
_entity.pdbx_description
1 polymer ?
#
loop_
_entity_poly.entity_id
_entity_poly.type
_entity_poly.pdbx_seq_one_letter_code
_entity_poly.pdbx_strand_id
1 'polypeptide(L)'
;MKEEAKRYICPRTKVLGRNSRIIKSTCKILVSPSRNPVRKHLFDAQVEFHTLPIKKRQLQRKLKNYTKKSRRYLCVFIKKIISEKTYKDRTIYGNDHLYNEVFGFWNHMSFTDKAHVDPTSQSQQPPLPPKPRRRSKTEMEEEYHHPIAE
;
A
#
# COMPACT_ATOMS: atom_id res chain seq x y z
N MET A 1 6.84 -42.57 -33.25
CA MET A 1 7.35 -42.24 -31.90
C MET A 1 7.43 -40.72 -31.81
N LYS A 2 6.50 -40.04 -31.13
CA LYS A 2 6.49 -38.58 -31.01
C LYS A 2 7.41 -38.17 -29.87
N GLU A 3 8.48 -37.43 -30.16
CA GLU A 3 9.34 -36.85 -29.13
C GLU A 3 8.61 -35.69 -28.44
N GLU A 4 8.32 -35.85 -27.15
CA GLU A 4 7.72 -34.80 -26.33
C GLU A 4 8.74 -33.69 -26.05
N ALA A 5 8.36 -32.45 -26.34
CA ALA A 5 9.18 -31.27 -26.07
C ALA A 5 9.41 -31.09 -24.55
N LYS A 6 10.60 -31.46 -24.09
CA LYS A 6 11.01 -31.31 -22.68
C LYS A 6 11.17 -29.82 -22.35
N ARG A 7 10.24 -29.28 -21.56
CA ARG A 7 10.36 -27.93 -20.99
C ARG A 7 11.42 -27.96 -19.90
N TYR A 8 12.57 -27.33 -20.14
CA TYR A 8 13.60 -27.14 -19.11
C TYR A 8 13.07 -26.19 -18.02
N ILE A 9 12.79 -26.73 -16.84
CA ILE A 9 12.47 -25.92 -15.66
C ILE A 9 13.77 -25.33 -15.16
N CYS A 10 13.99 -24.03 -15.40
CA CYS A 10 15.18 -23.34 -14.91
C CYS A 10 15.21 -23.42 -13.38
N PRO A 11 16.25 -24.02 -12.76
CA PRO A 11 16.33 -24.13 -11.32
C PRO A 11 16.40 -22.73 -10.71
N ARG A 12 15.48 -22.42 -9.80
CA ARG A 12 15.48 -21.14 -9.09
C ARG A 12 16.83 -20.97 -8.39
N THR A 13 17.59 -19.97 -8.81
CA THR A 13 18.86 -19.59 -8.18
C THR A 13 18.66 -19.34 -6.67
N LYS A 14 19.57 -19.87 -5.84
CA LYS A 14 19.74 -19.49 -4.43
C LYS A 14 19.82 -17.96 -4.35
N VAL A 15 18.80 -17.33 -3.76
CA VAL A 15 18.66 -15.90 -3.44
C VAL A 15 19.63 -14.97 -4.19
N LEU A 16 19.16 -14.33 -5.26
CA LEU A 16 19.95 -13.35 -6.01
C LEU A 16 20.14 -12.07 -5.17
N GLY A 17 21.40 -11.74 -4.85
CA GLY A 17 21.82 -10.46 -4.26
C GLY A 17 22.19 -10.48 -2.77
N ARG A 18 22.68 -9.34 -2.28
CA ARG A 18 23.09 -9.17 -0.87
C ARG A 18 21.87 -9.19 0.08
N ASN A 19 22.02 -9.91 1.18
CA ASN A 19 21.05 -9.88 2.27
C ASN A 19 20.94 -8.48 2.88
N SER A 20 19.76 -8.16 3.43
CA SER A 20 19.56 -6.87 4.09
C SER A 20 20.38 -6.76 5.35
N ARG A 21 20.88 -5.55 5.64
CA ARG A 21 21.57 -5.22 6.90
C ARG A 21 20.70 -5.36 8.14
N ILE A 22 19.37 -5.30 7.99
CA ILE A 22 18.42 -5.48 9.10
C ILE A 22 18.04 -6.95 9.29
N ILE A 23 18.14 -7.40 10.55
CA ILE A 23 17.81 -8.75 11.02
C ILE A 23 16.36 -8.78 11.51
N LYS A 24 15.74 -9.98 11.48
CA LYS A 24 14.38 -10.22 11.99
C LYS A 24 14.19 -9.79 13.45
N SER A 25 15.21 -9.97 14.30
CA SER A 25 15.19 -9.54 15.71
C SER A 25 15.03 -8.04 15.86
N THR A 26 15.78 -7.25 15.10
CA THR A 26 15.69 -5.79 15.06
C THR A 26 14.28 -5.35 14.65
N CYS A 27 13.69 -5.97 13.63
CA CYS A 27 12.30 -5.69 13.23
C CYS A 27 11.27 -6.02 14.33
N LYS A 28 11.49 -7.06 15.13
CA LYS A 28 10.61 -7.36 16.28
C LYS A 28 10.71 -6.28 17.35
N ILE A 29 11.92 -5.78 17.64
CA ILE A 29 12.15 -4.70 18.61
C ILE A 29 11.42 -3.43 18.17
N LEU A 30 11.51 -3.07 16.89
CA LEU A 30 10.87 -1.86 16.34
C LEU A 30 9.33 -1.89 16.44
N VAL A 31 8.71 -3.07 16.50
CA VAL A 31 7.25 -3.21 16.62
C VAL A 31 6.77 -3.32 18.06
N SER A 32 7.63 -3.69 19.01
CA SER A 32 7.26 -3.84 20.41
C SER A 32 6.99 -2.48 21.08
N PRO A 33 5.79 -2.25 21.67
CA PRO A 33 5.47 -0.98 22.35
C PRO A 33 6.39 -0.67 23.54
N SER A 34 6.84 -1.70 24.26
CA SER A 34 7.72 -1.55 25.42
C SER A 34 9.17 -1.25 25.08
N ARG A 35 9.62 -1.58 23.86
CA ARG A 35 11.03 -1.48 23.46
C ARG A 35 11.31 -0.35 22.48
N ASN A 36 10.31 0.12 21.73
CA ASN A 36 10.47 1.21 20.78
C ASN A 36 9.63 2.43 21.23
N PRO A 37 10.26 3.47 21.81
CA PRO A 37 9.54 4.69 22.19
C PRO A 37 8.97 5.42 20.97
N VAL A 38 9.67 5.35 19.84
CA VAL A 38 9.34 6.05 18.59
C VAL A 38 8.42 5.20 17.68
N ARG A 39 7.82 4.12 18.22
CA ARG A 39 6.97 3.18 17.45
C ARG A 39 5.83 3.86 16.69
N LYS A 40 5.29 4.95 17.24
CA LYS A 40 4.13 5.66 16.70
C LYS A 40 4.48 6.73 15.67
N HIS A 41 5.76 7.06 15.52
CA HIS A 41 6.22 8.09 14.59
C HIS A 41 6.36 7.55 13.16
N LEU A 42 6.62 8.47 12.22
CA LEU A 42 6.94 8.14 10.84
C LEU A 42 8.18 7.24 10.74
N PHE A 43 8.22 6.41 9.71
CA PHE A 43 9.37 5.54 9.45
C PHE A 43 10.67 6.31 9.25
N ASP A 44 10.63 7.54 8.74
CA ASP A 44 11.81 8.40 8.59
C ASP A 44 12.38 8.76 9.97
N ALA A 45 11.54 9.25 10.89
CA ALA A 45 11.92 9.50 12.28
C ALA A 45 12.39 8.23 13.01
N GLN A 46 11.83 7.06 12.72
CA GLN A 46 12.31 5.80 13.29
C GLN A 46 13.70 5.41 12.77
N VAL A 47 13.98 5.66 11.50
CA VAL A 47 15.30 5.41 10.90
C VAL A 47 16.34 6.33 11.51
N GLU A 48 16.01 7.61 11.71
CA GLU A 48 16.88 8.60 12.35
C GLU A 48 17.13 8.25 13.82
N PHE A 49 16.08 8.00 14.60
CA PHE A 49 16.19 7.71 16.03
C PHE A 49 17.01 6.45 16.33
N HIS A 50 16.80 5.37 15.55
CA HIS A 50 17.52 4.10 15.72
C HIS A 50 18.78 4.01 14.85
N THR A 51 19.20 5.12 14.21
CA THR A 51 20.36 5.22 13.31
C THR A 51 20.47 4.05 12.33
N LEU A 52 19.35 3.65 11.74
CA LEU A 52 19.27 2.46 10.90
C LEU A 52 19.96 2.69 9.55
N PRO A 53 20.82 1.77 9.07
CA PRO A 53 21.56 1.93 7.82
C PRO A 53 20.70 1.56 6.59
N ILE A 54 19.43 1.99 6.56
CA ILE A 54 18.47 1.67 5.51
C ILE A 54 17.49 2.82 5.25
N LYS A 55 16.95 2.86 4.03
CA LYS A 55 15.91 3.84 3.66
C LYS A 55 14.53 3.38 4.12
N LYS A 56 13.60 4.32 4.34
CA LYS A 56 12.17 4.10 4.66
C LYS A 56 11.51 2.94 3.91
N ARG A 57 11.64 2.91 2.58
CA ARG A 57 11.03 1.88 1.73
C ARG A 57 11.55 0.48 2.06
N GLN A 58 12.83 0.36 2.37
CA GLN A 58 13.43 -0.92 2.77
C GLN A 58 12.94 -1.33 4.16
N LEU A 59 12.85 -0.39 5.11
CA LEU A 59 12.31 -0.65 6.45
C LEU A 59 10.88 -1.18 6.36
N GLN A 60 10.01 -0.51 5.58
CA GLN A 60 8.63 -0.91 5.39
C GLN A 60 8.49 -2.32 4.77
N ARG A 61 9.29 -2.65 3.75
CA ARG A 61 9.31 -4.01 3.16
C ARG A 61 9.79 -5.04 4.19
N LYS A 62 10.82 -4.72 4.97
CA LYS A 62 11.40 -5.65 5.96
C LYS A 62 10.45 -5.91 7.11
N LEU A 63 9.81 -4.87 7.65
CA LEU A 63 8.74 -5.01 8.63
C LEU A 63 7.62 -5.89 8.07
N LYS A 64 7.11 -5.60 6.86
CA LYS A 64 6.07 -6.43 6.20
C LYS A 64 6.44 -7.91 6.13
N ASN A 65 7.70 -8.23 5.82
CA ASN A 65 8.16 -9.60 5.60
C ASN A 65 8.44 -10.34 6.91
N TYR A 66 8.98 -9.65 7.91
CA TYR A 66 9.44 -10.27 9.15
C TYR A 66 8.42 -10.26 10.28
N THR A 67 7.43 -9.38 10.20
CA THR A 67 6.26 -9.37 11.08
C THR A 67 5.05 -9.95 10.33
N LYS A 68 3.96 -10.26 11.03
CA LYS A 68 2.71 -10.79 10.46
C LYS A 68 2.01 -9.74 9.55
N LYS A 69 2.66 -9.36 8.45
CA LYS A 69 2.23 -8.30 7.53
C LYS A 69 1.90 -6.98 8.26
N SER A 70 2.71 -6.53 9.23
CA SER A 70 2.52 -5.23 9.89
C SER A 70 2.84 -4.07 8.93
N ARG A 71 2.04 -3.91 7.87
CA ARG A 71 2.15 -2.81 6.90
C ARG A 71 1.60 -1.51 7.47
N ARG A 72 0.76 -1.58 8.50
CA ARG A 72 -0.13 -0.50 8.88
C ARG A 72 -0.21 -0.39 10.39
N TYR A 73 0.72 0.34 10.99
CA TYR A 73 0.42 1.17 12.15
C TYR A 73 1.37 2.38 12.13
N LEU A 74 1.19 3.29 11.16
CA LEU A 74 0.85 4.64 11.62
C LEU A 74 -0.34 4.35 12.54
N CYS A 75 -0.13 4.32 13.85
CA CYS A 75 -1.28 4.29 14.75
C CYS A 75 -2.12 5.47 14.28
N VAL A 76 -3.18 5.22 13.52
CA VAL A 76 -4.26 6.17 13.37
C VAL A 76 -4.77 6.23 14.78
N PHE A 77 -4.22 7.16 15.55
CA PHE A 77 -4.79 7.52 16.80
C PHE A 77 -6.20 7.94 16.42
N ILE A 78 -7.18 7.11 16.73
CA ILE A 78 -8.53 7.58 16.96
C ILE A 78 -8.37 8.45 18.21
N LYS A 79 -7.92 9.69 17.99
CA LYS A 79 -7.47 10.61 19.05
C LYS A 79 -8.65 11.00 19.94
N LYS A 80 -9.87 10.80 19.43
CA LYS A 80 -11.12 11.09 20.09
C LYS A 80 -11.91 9.80 20.20
N ILE A 81 -12.04 9.29 21.42
CA ILE A 81 -13.14 8.38 21.75
C ILE A 81 -14.42 9.15 21.41
N ILE A 82 -15.27 8.58 20.56
CA ILE A 82 -16.54 9.21 20.19
C ILE A 82 -17.39 9.22 21.46
N SER A 83 -17.90 10.38 21.87
CA SER A 83 -18.86 10.43 22.97
C SER A 83 -20.14 9.70 22.58
N GLU A 84 -20.83 9.11 23.55
CA GLU A 84 -22.09 8.40 23.27
C GLU A 84 -23.11 9.27 22.56
N LYS A 85 -23.15 10.58 22.90
CA LYS A 85 -24.00 11.56 22.21
C LYS A 85 -23.66 11.68 20.73
N THR A 86 -22.40 11.94 20.40
CA THR A 86 -21.97 12.07 18.99
C THR A 86 -22.17 10.76 18.22
N TYR A 87 -22.03 9.61 18.89
CA TYR A 87 -22.34 8.31 18.28
C TYR A 87 -23.82 8.18 17.94
N LYS A 88 -24.71 8.52 18.86
CA LYS A 88 -26.17 8.52 18.64
C LYS A 88 -26.56 9.48 17.52
N ASP A 89 -26.09 10.72 17.56
CA ASP A 89 -26.39 11.75 16.55
C ASP A 89 -25.97 11.29 15.14
N ARG A 90 -24.79 10.66 15.02
CA ARG A 90 -24.31 10.08 13.75
C ARG A 90 -25.14 8.91 13.28
N THR A 91 -25.61 8.07 14.20
CA THR A 91 -26.44 6.90 13.89
C THR A 91 -27.81 7.34 13.40
N ILE A 92 -28.41 8.34 14.07
CA ILE A 92 -29.69 8.95 13.66
C ILE A 92 -29.55 9.57 12.27
N TYR A 93 -28.58 10.46 12.08
CA TYR A 93 -28.34 11.09 10.78
C TYR A 93 -28.13 10.06 9.65
N GLY A 94 -27.35 9.01 9.93
CA GLY A 94 -27.10 7.93 8.97
C GLY A 94 -28.36 7.18 8.59
N ASN A 95 -29.21 6.84 9.56
CA ASN A 95 -30.48 6.14 9.31
C ASN A 95 -31.48 7.03 8.56
N ASP A 96 -31.59 8.30 8.95
CA ASP A 96 -32.55 9.24 8.37
C ASP A 96 -32.27 9.51 6.88
N HIS A 97 -31.00 9.47 6.47
CA HIS A 97 -30.58 9.79 5.11
C HIS A 97 -30.15 8.56 4.30
N LEU A 98 -30.28 7.35 4.85
CA LEU A 98 -29.80 6.10 4.24
C LEU A 98 -30.45 5.82 2.88
N TYR A 99 -31.76 6.10 2.80
CA TYR A 99 -32.57 5.81 1.62
C TYR A 99 -32.89 7.07 0.80
N ASN A 100 -32.21 8.19 1.08
CA ASN A 100 -32.40 9.41 0.30
C ASN A 100 -31.92 9.20 -1.13
N GLU A 101 -32.73 9.66 -2.07
CA GLU A 101 -32.45 9.51 -3.49
C GLU A 101 -31.20 10.28 -3.90
N VAL A 102 -30.43 9.68 -4.81
CA VAL A 102 -29.22 10.29 -5.37
C VAL A 102 -29.60 11.55 -6.15
N PHE A 103 -30.63 11.43 -6.99
CA PHE A 103 -31.18 12.55 -7.74
C PHE A 103 -32.15 13.34 -6.86
N GLY A 104 -31.85 14.62 -6.63
CA GLY A 104 -32.54 15.46 -5.67
C GLY A 104 -31.67 15.73 -4.46
N PHE A 105 -31.76 14.89 -3.42
CA PHE A 105 -31.09 15.15 -2.15
C PHE A 105 -29.56 15.20 -2.26
N TRP A 106 -28.92 14.12 -2.74
CA TRP A 106 -27.45 14.08 -2.80
C TRP A 106 -26.87 14.97 -3.91
N ASN A 107 -27.60 15.17 -5.00
CA ASN A 107 -27.18 16.06 -6.09
C ASN A 107 -27.15 17.54 -5.70
N HIS A 108 -27.84 17.96 -4.63
CA HIS A 108 -27.83 19.35 -4.17
C HIS A 108 -26.86 19.58 -3.00
N MET A 109 -26.23 18.51 -2.50
CA MET A 109 -25.21 18.59 -1.45
C MET A 109 -23.84 18.96 -2.06
N SER A 110 -23.22 20.01 -1.52
CA SER A 110 -21.83 20.36 -1.81
C SER A 110 -20.97 20.10 -0.57
N PHE A 111 -20.02 19.17 -0.67
CA PHE A 111 -19.11 18.86 0.43
C PHE A 111 -17.86 19.73 0.36
N THR A 112 -17.61 20.50 1.42
CA THR A 112 -16.40 21.30 1.57
C THR A 112 -15.71 20.98 2.88
N ASP A 113 -14.39 20.83 2.87
CA ASP A 113 -13.57 20.65 4.07
C ASP A 113 -12.25 21.41 3.95
N LYS A 114 -11.65 21.76 5.09
CA LYS A 114 -10.34 22.40 5.18
C LYS A 114 -9.28 21.37 5.56
N ALA A 115 -8.46 20.98 4.59
CA ALA A 115 -7.29 20.15 4.84
C ALA A 115 -6.04 21.02 5.01
N HIS A 116 -5.27 20.76 6.07
CA HIS A 116 -3.93 21.33 6.22
C HIS A 116 -2.95 20.47 5.42
N VAL A 117 -2.32 21.05 4.41
CA VAL A 117 -1.30 20.37 3.61
C VAL A 117 0.06 20.72 4.19
N ASP A 118 0.76 19.72 4.70
CA ASP A 118 2.12 19.89 5.18
C ASP A 118 3.08 19.86 3.97
N PRO A 119 3.76 20.96 3.63
CA PRO A 119 4.60 21.06 2.43
C PRO A 119 5.81 20.10 2.49
N THR A 120 6.16 19.61 3.68
CA THR A 120 7.26 18.67 3.91
C THR A 120 6.80 17.22 3.79
N SER A 121 5.50 16.96 3.89
CA SER A 121 4.96 15.62 3.72
C SER A 121 5.17 15.18 2.27
N GLN A 122 5.79 14.02 2.09
CA GLN A 122 6.09 13.44 0.78
C GLN A 122 4.83 13.52 -0.08
N SER A 123 4.85 14.41 -1.07
CA SER A 123 3.69 14.85 -1.83
C SER A 123 2.77 13.67 -2.15
N GLN A 124 1.48 13.80 -1.85
CA GLN A 124 0.43 12.92 -2.35
C GLN A 124 0.25 13.10 -3.86
N GLN A 125 1.34 13.14 -4.63
CA GLN A 125 1.27 13.13 -6.07
C GLN A 125 0.53 11.84 -6.47
N PRO A 126 -0.50 11.96 -7.33
CA PRO A 126 -1.10 10.80 -7.95
C PRO A 126 0.02 9.90 -8.49
N PRO A 127 -0.01 8.59 -8.25
CA PRO A 127 1.01 7.71 -8.80
C PRO A 127 1.07 7.95 -10.31
N LEU A 128 2.23 8.41 -10.79
CA LEU A 128 2.45 8.57 -12.22
C LEU A 128 2.12 7.23 -12.91
N PRO A 129 1.38 7.26 -14.03
CA PRO A 129 1.07 6.04 -14.74
C PRO A 129 2.38 5.29 -15.05
N PRO A 130 2.39 3.95 -14.95
CA PRO A 130 3.58 3.18 -15.26
C PRO A 130 4.01 3.51 -16.69
N LYS A 131 5.31 3.81 -16.87
CA LYS A 131 5.87 4.04 -18.20
C LYS A 131 5.48 2.86 -19.10
N PRO A 132 5.04 3.10 -20.35
CA PRO A 132 4.72 2.03 -21.28
C PRO A 132 5.92 1.10 -21.41
N ARG A 133 5.68 -0.21 -21.29
CA ARG A 133 6.70 -1.21 -21.59
C ARG A 133 7.10 -1.00 -23.04
N ARG A 134 8.39 -0.71 -23.31
CA ARG A 134 8.93 -0.84 -24.66
C ARG A 134 8.72 -2.29 -25.08
N ARG A 135 7.89 -2.51 -26.11
CA ARG A 135 7.83 -3.80 -26.81
C ARG A 135 9.22 -4.06 -27.41
N SER A 136 9.68 -5.30 -27.37
CA SER A 136 10.80 -5.74 -28.20
C SER A 136 10.43 -5.52 -29.67
N LYS A 137 11.33 -4.97 -30.48
CA LYS A 137 11.14 -4.72 -31.93
C LYS A 137 11.14 -6.02 -32.76
N THR A 138 10.57 -7.10 -32.26
CA THR A 138 10.55 -8.38 -32.97
C THR A 138 9.13 -8.94 -32.88
N GLU A 139 8.22 -8.28 -33.58
CA GLU A 139 6.96 -8.88 -34.00
C GLU A 139 7.12 -9.00 -35.53
N MET A 140 7.52 -10.20 -35.97
CA MET A 140 7.43 -10.59 -37.38
C MET A 140 5.95 -10.58 -37.77
N GLU A 141 5.68 -10.13 -38.98
CA GLU A 141 4.36 -9.90 -39.58
C GLU A 141 3.58 -11.20 -39.85
N GLU A 142 3.28 -12.03 -38.85
CA GLU A 142 2.41 -13.18 -39.07
C GLU A 142 1.57 -13.42 -37.81
N GLU A 143 0.27 -13.04 -37.88
CA GLU A 143 -0.87 -13.68 -37.20
C GLU A 143 -2.01 -12.67 -37.01
N TYR A 144 -2.78 -12.37 -38.06
CA TYR A 144 -4.13 -11.80 -37.95
C TYR A 144 -4.98 -12.17 -39.18
N HIS A 145 -5.30 -13.46 -39.30
CA HIS A 145 -6.47 -13.88 -40.07
C HIS A 145 -7.26 -14.88 -39.23
N HIS A 146 -8.22 -14.37 -38.47
CA HIS A 146 -9.31 -15.19 -37.98
C HIS A 146 -10.43 -15.15 -39.02
N PRO A 147 -10.86 -16.29 -39.59
CA PRO A 147 -12.09 -16.32 -40.36
C PRO A 147 -13.28 -16.15 -39.41
N ILE A 148 -14.16 -15.21 -39.74
CA ILE A 148 -15.49 -15.10 -39.16
C ILE A 148 -16.27 -16.30 -39.70
N ALA A 149 -16.74 -17.18 -38.82
CA ALA A 149 -17.66 -18.26 -39.19
C ALA A 149 -19.06 -17.68 -39.39
N GLU A 150 -19.70 -18.05 -40.51
CA GLU A 150 -21.09 -17.76 -40.89
C GLU A 150 -22.12 -18.41 -39.95
#